data_AF-A0A7S4R993-F1
#
_entry.id   AF-A0A7S4R993-F1
#
_cell.length_a   1.000
_cell.length_b   1.000
_cell.length_c   1.000
_cell.angle_alpha   90.00
_cell.angle_beta   90.00
_cell.angle_gamma   90.00
#
_symmetry.space_group_name_H-M   'P 1'
#
loop_
_entity.id
_entity.type
_entity.pdbx_description
1 polymer ?
#
loop_
_entity_poly.entity_id
_entity_poly.type
_entity_poly.pdbx_seq_one_letter_code
_entity_poly.pdbx_strand_id
1 'polypeptide(L)'
;MMGNPLYSDEIGKMCFNAAKNWQVAWYGGVGEGPYKVKVDPQLTPFSTFELIGIGEFDNNKNNLPIVVKVETSTAQDYFIAFNRAAGPNAQNVQADNEVTIVQVDEGNGVGYAQSYLKAHLAKNKAY
;
A
#
# COMPACT_ATOMS: atom_id res chain seq x y z
N MET A 1 -0.53 -3.94 15.90
CA MET A 1 -0.13 -4.84 14.78
C MET A 1 -1.30 -4.92 13.82
N MET A 2 -1.08 -4.65 12.54
CA MET A 2 -2.07 -4.96 11.50
C MET A 2 -1.32 -5.56 10.32
N GLY A 3 -1.76 -6.74 9.88
CA GLY A 3 -1.14 -7.54 8.83
C GLY A 3 -1.26 -9.05 9.07
N ASN A 4 -1.21 -9.52 10.32
CA ASN A 4 -1.50 -10.92 10.63
C ASN A 4 -1.92 -11.04 12.12
N PRO A 5 -3.10 -11.60 12.44
CA PRO A 5 -3.50 -11.84 13.83
C PRO A 5 -2.79 -13.06 14.47
N LEU A 6 -2.05 -13.85 13.68
CA LEU A 6 -1.31 -15.01 14.17
C LEU A 6 0.09 -14.57 14.63
N TYR A 7 0.46 -14.91 15.85
CA TYR A 7 1.79 -14.67 16.45
C TYR A 7 2.84 -15.63 15.86
N SER A 8 2.97 -15.69 14.53
CA SER A 8 3.96 -16.50 13.82
C SER A 8 4.31 -15.85 12.49
N ASP A 9 5.60 -15.59 12.27
CA ASP A 9 6.10 -14.93 11.07
C ASP A 9 6.04 -15.82 9.80
N GLU A 10 5.85 -17.12 9.99
CA GLU A 10 5.79 -18.14 8.93
C GLU A 10 4.36 -18.63 8.64
N ILE A 11 3.37 -18.24 9.45
CA ILE A 11 1.98 -18.69 9.35
C ILE A 11 1.07 -17.48 9.16
N GLY A 12 0.47 -17.33 7.98
CA GLY A 12 -0.49 -16.24 7.68
C GLY A 12 0.10 -15.14 6.81
N LYS A 13 0.37 -15.44 5.53
CA LYS A 13 0.83 -14.52 4.48
C LYS A 13 -0.25 -13.48 4.11
N MET A 14 -0.53 -12.55 5.02
CA MET A 14 -1.56 -11.50 4.89
C MET A 14 -1.00 -10.10 5.22
N CYS A 15 0.32 -9.97 5.19
CA CYS A 15 1.05 -9.08 6.09
C CYS A 15 1.01 -7.60 5.73
N PHE A 16 0.62 -7.22 4.50
CA PHE A 16 0.85 -5.86 4.00
C PHE A 16 -0.38 -5.21 3.39
N ASN A 17 -0.82 -4.13 4.04
CA ASN A 17 -1.75 -3.15 3.45
C ASN A 17 -0.97 -1.99 2.78
N ALA A 18 -1.69 -1.08 2.12
CA ALA A 18 -1.07 0.03 1.40
C ALA A 18 -0.22 0.97 2.30
N ALA A 19 -0.66 1.27 3.51
CA ALA A 19 0.13 2.09 4.45
C ALA A 19 1.41 1.36 4.89
N LYS A 20 1.34 0.04 5.14
CA LYS A 20 2.52 -0.76 5.48
C LYS A 20 3.53 -0.82 4.35
N ASN A 21 3.07 -0.87 3.10
CA ASN A 21 3.93 -0.76 1.94
C ASN A 21 4.74 0.55 1.94
N TRP A 22 4.13 1.67 2.30
CA TRP A 22 4.86 2.93 2.45
C TRP A 22 5.91 2.89 3.59
N GLN A 23 5.58 2.22 4.68
CA GLN A 23 6.44 2.17 5.87
C GLN A 23 7.68 1.28 5.70
N VAL A 24 7.62 0.17 4.96
CA VAL A 24 8.73 -0.80 4.94
C VAL A 24 9.93 -0.37 4.09
N ALA A 25 11.13 -0.81 4.49
CA ALA A 25 12.38 -0.47 3.81
C ALA A 25 12.79 -1.42 2.67
N TRP A 26 12.00 -2.47 2.41
CA TRP A 26 12.37 -3.62 1.55
C TRP A 26 12.70 -3.24 0.11
N TYR A 27 12.20 -2.11 -0.37
CA TYR A 27 12.34 -1.66 -1.75
C TYR A 27 12.76 -0.19 -1.81
N GLY A 28 13.82 0.12 -1.06
CA GLY A 28 14.55 1.39 -1.17
C GLY A 28 14.26 2.42 -0.10
N GLY A 29 14.03 1.97 1.15
CA GLY A 29 14.00 2.84 2.34
C GLY A 29 12.61 2.98 2.98
N VAL A 30 12.56 3.43 4.23
CA VAL A 30 11.32 3.77 4.96
C VAL A 30 10.81 5.10 4.41
N GLY A 31 9.50 5.21 4.14
CA GLY A 31 8.96 6.42 3.53
C GLY A 31 9.28 6.49 2.05
N GLU A 32 9.91 7.56 1.55
CA GLU A 32 10.20 7.74 0.13
C GLU A 32 11.21 6.71 -0.42
N GLY A 33 11.08 6.35 -1.71
CA GLY A 33 11.94 5.37 -2.37
C GLY A 33 11.56 5.16 -3.84
N PRO A 34 12.37 4.41 -4.62
CA PRO A 34 12.21 4.28 -6.07
C PRO A 34 10.89 3.61 -6.51
N TYR A 35 10.27 2.80 -5.65
CA TYR A 35 8.99 2.12 -5.94
C TYR A 35 7.81 2.73 -5.18
N LYS A 36 7.98 3.97 -4.70
CA LYS A 36 7.03 4.66 -3.84
C LYS A 36 6.79 6.06 -4.38
N VAL A 37 5.54 6.34 -4.76
CA VAL A 37 5.19 7.60 -5.40
C VAL A 37 4.42 8.47 -4.42
N LYS A 38 4.78 9.75 -4.34
CA LYS A 38 4.03 10.77 -3.58
C LYS A 38 3.33 11.70 -4.55
N VAL A 39 2.04 11.96 -4.32
CA VAL A 39 1.22 12.89 -5.09
C VAL A 39 0.63 13.92 -4.15
N ASP A 40 0.74 15.18 -4.53
CA ASP A 40 0.00 16.28 -3.92
C ASP A 40 -1.12 16.72 -4.90
N PRO A 41 -2.39 16.43 -4.59
CA PRO A 41 -3.51 16.83 -5.43
C PRO A 41 -3.64 18.33 -5.66
N GLN A 42 -3.06 19.18 -4.80
CA GLN A 42 -3.06 20.63 -4.99
C GLN A 42 -2.12 21.07 -6.12
N LEU A 43 -1.06 20.29 -6.35
CA LEU A 43 -0.06 20.55 -7.40
C LEU A 43 -0.37 19.77 -8.67
N THR A 44 -0.86 18.54 -8.54
CA THR A 44 -1.17 17.63 -9.65
C THR A 44 -2.57 17.04 -9.44
N PRO A 45 -3.62 17.69 -9.97
CA PRO A 45 -5.00 17.34 -9.65
C PRO A 45 -5.45 15.98 -10.21
N PHE A 46 -4.76 15.47 -11.23
CA PHE A 46 -5.04 14.17 -11.84
C PHE A 46 -3.74 13.42 -12.09
N SER A 47 -3.74 12.13 -11.78
CA SER A 47 -2.62 11.24 -12.08
C SER A 47 -3.14 9.84 -12.37
N THR A 48 -2.41 9.09 -13.18
CA THR A 48 -2.71 7.69 -13.50
C THR A 48 -1.47 6.86 -13.24
N PHE A 49 -1.65 5.73 -12.57
CA PHE A 49 -0.58 4.83 -12.19
C PHE A 49 -0.90 3.41 -12.61
N GLU A 50 0.12 2.71 -13.11
CA GLU A 50 0.14 1.25 -13.16
C GLU A 50 0.92 0.76 -11.93
N LEU A 51 0.31 -0.10 -11.13
CA LEU A 51 0.86 -0.57 -9.85
C LEU A 51 1.18 -2.06 -9.92
N ILE A 52 2.25 -2.46 -9.25
CA ILE A 52 2.52 -3.88 -8.94
C ILE A 52 2.24 -4.14 -7.46
N GLY A 53 1.67 -5.30 -7.15
CA GLY A 53 1.50 -5.69 -5.75
C GLY A 53 2.83 -6.12 -5.13
N ILE A 54 3.02 -5.83 -3.85
CA ILE A 54 4.21 -6.27 -3.09
C ILE A 54 4.43 -7.79 -3.18
N GLY A 55 3.35 -8.55 -3.35
CA GLY A 55 3.34 -9.99 -3.61
C GLY A 55 4.21 -10.45 -4.79
N GLU A 56 4.48 -9.56 -5.74
CA GLU A 56 5.18 -9.84 -6.99
C GLU A 56 6.40 -8.91 -7.19
N PHE A 57 6.90 -8.27 -6.13
CA PHE A 57 8.01 -7.31 -6.22
C PHE A 57 9.26 -7.87 -6.93
N ASP A 58 9.65 -9.11 -6.64
CA ASP A 58 10.81 -9.74 -7.28
C ASP A 58 10.64 -9.92 -8.80
N ASN A 59 9.40 -9.85 -9.30
CA ASN A 59 9.07 -9.92 -10.72
C ASN A 59 8.86 -8.53 -11.36
N ASN A 60 9.18 -7.44 -10.66
CA ASN A 60 8.95 -6.06 -11.11
C ASN A 60 9.96 -5.55 -12.16
N LYS A 61 9.98 -6.17 -13.34
CA LYS A 61 10.92 -5.82 -14.42
C LYS A 61 10.73 -4.41 -14.99
N ASN A 62 9.56 -3.82 -14.80
CA ASN A 62 9.18 -2.51 -15.34
C ASN A 62 9.33 -1.37 -14.32
N ASN A 63 9.89 -1.65 -13.13
CA ASN A 63 10.02 -0.69 -12.03
C ASN A 63 8.70 0.01 -11.66
N LEU A 64 7.60 -0.74 -11.68
CA LEU A 64 6.28 -0.22 -11.33
C LEU A 64 6.23 0.16 -9.84
N PRO A 65 5.53 1.24 -9.48
CA PRO A 65 5.30 1.59 -8.09
C PRO A 65 4.49 0.50 -7.36
N ILE A 66 4.83 0.30 -6.09
CA ILE A 66 4.14 -0.64 -5.19
C ILE A 66 3.06 0.08 -4.39
N VAL A 67 3.27 1.37 -4.12
CA VAL A 67 2.36 2.21 -3.34
C VAL A 67 2.43 3.66 -3.82
N VAL A 68 1.26 4.30 -3.83
CA VAL A 68 1.10 5.74 -4.03
C VAL A 68 0.61 6.35 -2.73
N LYS A 69 1.32 7.35 -2.22
CA LYS A 69 0.86 8.24 -1.16
C LYS A 69 0.16 9.44 -1.77
N VAL A 70 -1.02 9.77 -1.26
CA VAL A 70 -1.77 11.00 -1.58
C VAL A 70 -1.69 11.91 -0.36
N GLU A 71 -0.99 13.03 -0.51
CA GLU A 71 -0.84 14.05 0.52
C GLU A 71 -2.18 14.74 0.78
N THR A 72 -2.45 14.98 2.05
CA THR A 72 -3.61 15.73 2.52
C THR A 72 -3.24 17.08 3.12
N SER A 73 -1.95 17.43 3.12
CA SER A 73 -1.38 18.53 3.90
C SER A 73 -1.61 18.40 5.42
N THR A 74 -1.95 17.20 5.89
CA THR A 74 -2.14 16.86 7.31
C THR A 74 -1.30 15.63 7.68
N ALA A 75 -1.45 15.13 8.90
CA ALA A 75 -0.84 13.86 9.32
C ALA A 75 -1.56 12.61 8.77
N GLN A 76 -2.75 12.79 8.17
CA GLN A 76 -3.72 11.74 7.83
C GLN A 76 -3.76 11.43 6.33
N ASP A 77 -2.64 10.97 5.80
CA ASP A 77 -2.51 10.71 4.37
C ASP A 77 -3.15 9.39 3.93
N TYR A 78 -3.43 9.32 2.63
CA TYR A 78 -3.97 8.13 1.98
C TYR A 78 -2.89 7.37 1.24
N PHE A 79 -3.04 6.06 1.20
CA PHE A 79 -2.15 5.13 0.54
C PHE A 79 -2.96 4.22 -0.37
N ILE A 80 -2.54 4.16 -1.63
CA ILE A 80 -3.18 3.36 -2.67
C ILE A 80 -2.18 2.27 -3.09
N ALA A 81 -2.60 1.02 -3.07
CA ALA A 81 -1.80 -0.11 -3.51
C ALA A 81 -2.65 -1.20 -4.16
N PHE A 82 -2.05 -1.94 -5.08
CA PHE A 82 -2.66 -3.15 -5.63
C PHE A 82 -2.40 -4.34 -4.70
N ASN A 83 -3.47 -4.87 -4.10
CA ASN A 83 -3.39 -5.93 -3.11
C ASN A 83 -3.35 -7.31 -3.77
N ARG A 84 -2.26 -7.59 -4.46
CA ARG A 84 -2.03 -8.87 -5.14
C ARG A 84 -1.99 -10.01 -4.12
N ALA A 85 -2.85 -11.02 -4.30
CA ALA A 85 -2.86 -12.24 -3.50
C ALA A 85 -1.72 -13.19 -3.91
N ALA A 86 -0.48 -12.77 -3.64
CA ALA A 86 0.76 -13.50 -3.92
C ALA A 86 1.84 -13.14 -2.89
N GLY A 87 2.91 -13.94 -2.83
CA GLY A 87 4.05 -13.69 -1.94
C GLY A 87 3.61 -13.43 -0.49
N PRO A 88 4.03 -12.32 0.14
CA PRO A 88 3.64 -11.98 1.52
C PRO A 88 2.14 -11.70 1.75
N ASN A 89 1.32 -11.58 0.69
CA ASN A 89 -0.14 -11.42 0.75
C ASN A 89 -0.89 -12.65 0.18
N ALA A 90 -0.22 -13.79 -0.03
CA ALA A 90 -0.80 -14.96 -0.68
C ALA A 90 -2.00 -15.61 0.04
N GLN A 91 -2.20 -15.32 1.32
CA GLN A 91 -3.28 -15.88 2.14
C GLN A 91 -4.29 -14.81 2.57
N ASN A 92 -4.24 -13.63 1.96
CA ASN A 92 -5.11 -12.53 2.29
C ASN A 92 -6.59 -12.93 2.08
N VAL A 93 -7.50 -12.37 2.89
CA VAL A 93 -8.92 -12.77 2.90
C VAL A 93 -9.83 -11.68 2.34
N GLN A 94 -9.38 -10.40 2.39
CA GLN A 94 -10.16 -9.24 1.96
C GLN A 94 -9.43 -8.47 0.86
N ALA A 95 -10.14 -8.13 -0.22
CA ALA A 95 -9.64 -7.31 -1.33
C ALA A 95 -8.48 -7.96 -2.13
N ASP A 96 -8.58 -9.25 -2.41
CA ASP A 96 -7.59 -9.99 -3.19
C ASP A 96 -7.60 -9.59 -4.66
N ASN A 97 -6.43 -9.19 -5.16
CA ASN A 97 -6.25 -8.69 -6.53
C ASN A 97 -7.13 -7.48 -6.83
N GLU A 98 -7.29 -6.61 -5.83
CA GLU A 98 -8.03 -5.36 -5.92
C GLU A 98 -7.14 -4.17 -5.55
N VAL A 99 -7.54 -2.96 -5.98
CA VAL A 99 -6.91 -1.73 -5.49
C VAL A 99 -7.45 -1.43 -4.10
N THR A 100 -6.58 -1.13 -3.16
CA THR A 100 -6.95 -0.76 -1.79
C THR A 100 -6.62 0.70 -1.53
N ILE A 101 -7.49 1.39 -0.80
CA ILE A 101 -7.29 2.77 -0.33
C ILE A 101 -7.29 2.71 1.20
N VAL A 102 -6.15 3.06 1.79
CA VAL A 102 -5.92 3.01 3.23
C VAL A 102 -5.56 4.41 3.71
N GLN A 103 -6.13 4.86 4.83
CA GLN A 103 -5.75 6.11 5.46
C GLN A 103 -5.04 5.83 6.79
N VAL A 104 -3.99 6.59 7.12
CA VAL A 104 -3.42 6.61 8.47
C VAL A 104 -4.11 7.67 9.33
N ASP A 105 -4.19 7.47 10.64
CA ASP A 105 -4.67 8.50 11.58
C ASP A 105 -3.62 9.55 11.93
N GLU A 106 -2.34 9.23 11.79
CA GLU A 106 -1.23 10.15 12.00
C GLU A 106 0.09 9.69 11.34
N GLY A 107 1.15 10.51 11.50
CA GLY A 107 2.52 10.10 11.23
C GLY A 107 2.89 9.92 9.75
N ASN A 108 2.03 10.32 8.81
CA ASN A 108 2.32 10.34 7.37
C ASN A 108 2.81 9.00 6.79
N GLY A 109 2.47 7.88 7.44
CA GLY A 109 2.86 6.53 7.07
C GLY A 109 4.32 6.14 7.29
N VAL A 110 5.15 6.98 7.92
CA VAL A 110 6.58 6.70 8.17
C VAL A 110 6.77 5.97 9.50
N GLY A 111 6.03 6.38 10.53
CA GLY A 111 6.04 5.79 11.86
C GLY A 111 4.98 4.71 12.07
N TYR A 112 4.93 4.15 13.27
CA TYR A 112 3.76 3.40 13.70
C TYR A 112 2.56 4.35 13.80
N ALA A 113 1.46 3.99 13.15
CA ALA A 113 0.18 4.70 13.21
C ALA A 113 -0.93 3.67 12.95
N GLN A 114 -2.13 3.94 13.46
CA GLN A 114 -3.29 3.13 13.11
C GLN A 114 -3.67 3.49 11.67
N SER A 115 -3.97 2.49 10.87
CA SER A 115 -4.48 2.64 9.51
C SER A 115 -5.84 1.98 9.35
N TYR A 116 -6.64 2.54 8.45
CA TYR A 116 -8.01 2.13 8.20
C TYR A 116 -8.21 1.89 6.70
N LEU A 117 -8.74 0.73 6.34
CA LEU A 117 -9.21 0.48 4.99
C LEU A 117 -10.44 1.37 4.73
N LYS A 118 -10.34 2.29 3.78
CA LYS A 118 -11.43 3.21 3.40
C LYS A 118 -12.24 2.67 2.24
N ALA A 119 -11.56 2.04 1.29
CA ALA A 119 -12.20 1.40 0.15
C ALA A 119 -11.30 0.31 -0.44
N HIS A 120 -11.93 -0.61 -1.15
CA HIS A 120 -11.27 -1.50 -2.08
C HIS A 120 -12.06 -1.55 -3.39
N LEU A 121 -11.36 -1.66 -4.50
CA LEU A 121 -11.93 -1.54 -5.84
C LEU A 121 -11.59 -2.78 -6.67
N ALA A 122 -12.63 -3.56 -6.95
CA ALA A 122 -12.60 -4.59 -7.98
C ALA A 122 -12.41 -3.97 -9.37
N LYS A 123 -12.08 -4.82 -10.35
CA LYS A 123 -11.93 -4.41 -11.75
C LYS A 123 -13.14 -3.59 -12.22
N ASN A 124 -12.85 -2.47 -12.90
CA ASN A 124 -13.83 -1.53 -13.46
C ASN A 124 -14.73 -0.82 -12.41
N LYS A 125 -14.28 -0.69 -11.16
CA LYS A 125 -14.94 0.10 -10.11
C LYS A 125 -14.20 1.40 -9.84
N ALA A 126 -14.92 2.39 -9.30
CA ALA A 126 -14.42 3.70 -8.90
C ALA A 126 -14.91 4.05 -7.49
N TYR A 127 -14.18 4.93 -6.80
CA TYR A 127 -14.45 5.42 -5.46
C TYR A 127 -14.36 6.95 -5.46
#